data_AF-A0A6S7KHD9-F1
#
_entry.id   AF-A0A6S7KHD9-F1
#
_cell.length_a   1.000
_cell.length_b   1.000
_cell.length_c   1.000
_cell.angle_alpha   90.00
_cell.angle_beta   90.00
_cell.angle_gamma   90.00
#
_symmetry.space_group_name_H-M   'P 1'
#
loop_
_entity.id
_entity.type
_entity.pdbx_description
1 polymer ?
#
loop_
_entity_poly.entity_id
_entity_poly.type
_entity_poly.pdbx_seq_one_letter_code
_entity_poly.pdbx_strand_id
1 'polypeptide(L)'
;MWFVTARQAIEQCSNPMLKLRPLYEGTQNSKLKARRNVDFLQPYKERPKTTKLVANRLVAGALGMRSKMSKEERQLEREKIKAERERKVNKEKQKKDLWESDDL
;
A
#
# COMPACT_ATOMS: atom_id res chain seq x y z
N MET A 1 1.46 -14.18 9.87
CA MET A 1 1.22 -12.77 9.52
C MET A 1 -0.06 -12.36 10.24
N TRP A 2 0.02 -11.54 11.27
CA TRP A 2 -1.13 -11.23 12.14
C TRP A 2 -1.92 -10.06 11.55
N PHE A 3 -3.10 -10.32 11.01
CA PHE A 3 -4.06 -9.28 10.68
C PHE A 3 -4.72 -8.83 11.98
N VAL A 4 -4.37 -7.65 12.49
CA VAL A 4 -5.07 -7.06 13.64
C VAL A 4 -6.44 -6.58 13.18
N THR A 5 -7.49 -7.08 13.83
CA THR A 5 -8.87 -6.65 13.57
C THR A 5 -9.10 -5.25 14.16
N ALA A 6 -10.01 -4.45 13.57
CA ALA A 6 -10.25 -3.07 14.01
C ALA A 6 -10.62 -2.96 15.50
N ARG A 7 -11.33 -3.96 16.04
CA ARG A 7 -11.67 -4.05 17.45
C ARG A 7 -10.43 -4.27 18.34
N GLN A 8 -9.57 -5.19 17.94
CA GLN A 8 -8.33 -5.50 18.64
C GLN A 8 -7.37 -4.30 18.66
N ALA A 9 -7.34 -3.50 17.59
CA ALA A 9 -6.56 -2.26 17.55
C ALA A 9 -7.03 -1.23 18.59
N ILE A 10 -8.34 -1.10 18.79
CA ILE A 10 -8.92 -0.20 19.82
C ILE A 10 -8.54 -0.68 21.22
N GLU A 11 -8.58 -1.99 21.48
CA GLU A 11 -8.21 -2.58 22.77
C GLU A 11 -6.70 -2.43 23.06
N GLN A 12 -5.84 -2.54 22.03
CA GLN A 12 -4.39 -2.37 22.15
C GLN A 12 -3.97 -0.90 22.35
N CYS A 13 -4.65 0.04 21.72
CA CYS A 13 -4.39 1.47 21.86
C CYS A 13 -5.12 2.04 23.10
N SER A 14 -4.80 1.56 24.29
CA SER A 14 -5.31 2.16 25.53
C SER A 14 -4.42 3.34 25.97
N ASN A 15 -4.96 4.56 25.96
CA ASN A 15 -4.28 5.75 26.49
C ASN A 15 -5.15 6.41 27.57
N PRO A 16 -4.62 6.71 28.77
CA PRO A 16 -5.39 7.28 29.88
C PRO A 16 -6.05 8.64 29.55
N MET A 17 -5.53 9.37 28.57
CA MET A 17 -6.07 10.67 28.15
C MET A 17 -7.08 10.58 26.99
N LEU A 18 -7.21 9.44 26.31
CA LEU A 18 -8.00 9.33 25.09
C LEU A 18 -8.89 8.08 25.11
N LYS A 19 -10.21 8.28 25.00
CA LYS A 19 -11.17 7.19 24.83
C LYS A 19 -11.33 6.89 23.33
N LEU A 20 -10.87 5.72 22.90
CA LEU A 20 -11.11 5.22 21.55
C LEU A 20 -12.43 4.44 21.50
N ARG A 21 -13.25 4.71 20.48
CA ARG A 21 -14.55 4.07 20.26
C ARG A 21 -14.73 3.74 18.77
N PRO A 22 -15.56 2.75 18.44
CA PRO A 22 -15.95 2.49 17.06
C PRO A 22 -16.62 3.71 16.42
N LEU A 23 -16.42 3.90 15.12
CA LEU A 23 -16.92 5.07 14.38
C LEU A 23 -18.46 5.18 14.39
N TYR A 24 -19.20 4.08 14.56
CA TYR A 24 -20.67 4.12 14.63
C TYR A 24 -21.18 4.86 15.88
N GLU A 25 -20.39 4.87 16.96
CA GLU A 25 -20.68 5.63 18.21
C GLU A 25 -20.27 7.10 18.10
N GLY A 26 -19.58 7.49 17.04
CA GLY A 26 -19.10 8.86 16.84
C GLY A 26 -20.20 9.86 16.50
N THR A 27 -19.90 11.14 16.70
CA THR A 27 -20.76 12.26 16.27
C THR A 27 -20.93 12.30 14.75
N GLN A 28 -21.97 12.98 14.26
CA GLN A 28 -22.20 13.14 12.82
C GLN A 28 -21.01 13.78 12.09
N ASN A 29 -20.37 14.78 12.70
CA ASN A 29 -19.16 15.41 12.16
C ASN A 29 -18.00 14.41 12.03
N SER A 30 -17.83 13.53 13.03
CA SER A 30 -16.82 12.48 12.99
C SER A 30 -17.09 11.47 11.87
N LYS A 31 -18.35 11.05 11.71
CA LYS A 31 -18.80 10.15 10.64
C LYS A 31 -18.57 10.76 9.26
N LEU A 32 -18.90 12.04 9.07
CA LEU A 32 -18.67 12.76 7.81
C LEU A 32 -17.17 12.89 7.50
N LYS A 33 -16.35 13.23 8.50
CA LYS A 33 -14.89 13.30 8.34
C LYS A 33 -14.28 11.96 7.95
N ALA A 34 -14.74 10.87 8.57
CA ALA A 34 -14.27 9.53 8.23
C ALA A 34 -14.68 9.11 6.82
N ARG A 35 -15.93 9.40 6.40
CA ARG A 35 -16.40 9.16 5.03
C ARG A 35 -15.56 9.90 3.98
N ARG A 36 -15.16 11.14 4.26
CA ARG A 36 -14.30 11.93 3.37
C ARG A 36 -12.86 11.39 3.28
N ASN A 37 -12.39 10.66 4.30
CA ASN A 37 -11.03 10.17 4.40
C ASN A 37 -10.91 8.64 4.27
N VAL A 38 -11.88 7.98 3.62
CA VAL A 38 -11.93 6.51 3.49
C VAL A 38 -10.63 5.92 2.95
N ASP A 39 -10.00 6.57 1.97
CA ASP A 39 -8.75 6.09 1.36
C ASP A 39 -7.58 6.01 2.35
N PHE A 40 -7.58 6.85 3.38
CA PHE A 40 -6.56 6.87 4.43
C PHE A 40 -6.88 5.93 5.60
N LEU A 41 -8.16 5.57 5.76
CA LEU A 41 -8.65 4.67 6.82
C LEU A 41 -8.63 3.20 6.40
N GLN A 42 -8.38 2.90 5.11
CA GLN A 42 -8.19 1.53 4.65
C GLN A 42 -6.96 0.91 5.30
N PRO A 43 -7.00 -0.40 5.62
CA PRO A 43 -5.80 -1.14 5.99
C PRO A 43 -4.68 -0.83 5.01
N TYR A 44 -3.49 -0.58 5.56
CA TYR A 44 -2.35 -0.12 4.79
C TYR A 44 -2.14 -1.00 3.56
N LYS A 45 -2.35 -0.43 2.37
CA LYS A 45 -1.96 -1.07 1.11
C LYS A 45 -0.45 -1.21 1.15
N GLU A 46 0.05 -2.42 0.91
CA GLU A 46 1.49 -2.63 0.80
C GLU A 46 2.06 -1.61 -0.18
N ARG A 47 3.12 -0.90 0.22
CA ARG A 47 3.79 0.06 -0.65
C ARG A 47 4.15 -0.66 -1.95
N PRO A 48 3.90 -0.05 -3.11
CA PRO A 48 4.33 -0.64 -4.37
C PRO A 48 5.83 -0.93 -4.28
N LYS A 49 6.25 -2.09 -4.80
CA LYS A 49 7.67 -2.46 -4.74
C LYS A 49 8.50 -1.39 -5.46
N THR A 50 9.24 -0.61 -4.69
CA THR A 50 10.16 0.42 -5.20
C THR A 50 11.50 -0.20 -5.53
N THR A 51 12.20 0.32 -6.53
CA THR A 51 13.54 -0.16 -6.87
C THR A 51 14.65 0.77 -6.48
N LYS A 52 15.76 0.14 -6.08
CA LYS A 52 17.02 0.82 -5.78
C LYS A 52 17.56 1.54 -7.02
N LEU A 53 17.28 1.01 -8.22
CA LEU A 53 17.69 1.62 -9.48
C LEU A 53 17.17 3.05 -9.65
N VAL A 54 15.87 3.27 -9.44
CA VAL A 54 15.27 4.60 -9.63
C VAL A 54 15.78 5.57 -8.57
N ALA A 55 15.85 5.12 -7.31
CA ALA A 55 16.41 5.91 -6.22
C ALA A 55 17.87 6.33 -6.51
N ASN A 56 18.73 5.38 -6.89
CA ASN A 56 20.13 5.64 -7.23
C ASN A 56 20.28 6.60 -8.40
N ARG A 57 19.45 6.47 -9.45
CA ARG A 57 19.46 7.42 -10.59
C ARG A 57 19.13 8.84 -10.14
N LEU A 58 18.07 9.00 -9.36
CA LEU A 58 17.60 10.31 -8.91
C LEU A 58 18.64 11.00 -8.01
N VAL A 59 19.16 10.26 -7.02
CA VAL A 59 20.17 10.78 -6.08
C VAL A 59 21.48 11.08 -6.79
N ALA A 60 21.99 10.16 -7.61
CA ALA A 60 23.24 10.35 -8.33
C ALA A 60 23.15 11.51 -9.32
N GLY A 61 22.02 11.68 -10.02
CA GLY A 61 21.79 12.81 -10.92
C GLY A 61 21.75 14.14 -10.20
N ALA A 62 21.08 14.22 -9.05
CA ALA A 62 21.02 15.45 -8.25
C ALA A 62 22.37 15.84 -7.64
N LEU A 63 23.18 14.84 -7.24
CA LEU A 63 24.51 15.05 -6.66
C LEU A 63 25.63 15.12 -7.71
N GLY A 64 25.31 15.00 -9.01
CA GLY A 64 26.32 14.96 -10.08
C GLY A 64 27.26 13.75 -10.02
N MET A 65 26.89 12.70 -9.29
CA MET A 65 27.68 11.49 -9.11
C MET A 65 27.40 10.45 -10.20
N ARG A 66 28.38 9.61 -10.50
CA ARG A 66 28.16 8.43 -11.36
C ARG A 66 27.52 7.29 -10.56
N SER A 67 26.52 6.64 -11.14
CA SER A 67 25.89 5.46 -10.54
C SER A 67 26.90 4.31 -10.43
N LYS A 68 27.01 3.69 -9.24
CA LYS A 68 27.87 2.53 -8.98
C LYS A 68 27.26 1.20 -9.43
N MET A 69 26.00 1.20 -9.86
CA MET A 69 25.28 -0.02 -10.24
C MET A 69 25.82 -0.62 -11.54
N SER A 70 26.11 -1.92 -11.51
CA SER A 70 26.55 -2.67 -12.70
C SER A 70 25.41 -2.75 -13.74
N LYS A 71 25.74 -3.17 -14.97
CA LYS A 71 24.71 -3.38 -16.02
C LYS A 71 23.82 -4.58 -15.67
N GLU A 72 24.40 -5.64 -15.11
CA GLU A 72 23.69 -6.86 -14.72
C GLU A 72 22.70 -6.59 -13.57
N GLU A 73 23.13 -5.87 -12.54
CA GLU A 73 22.27 -5.46 -11.43
C GLU A 73 21.07 -4.61 -11.91
N ARG A 74 21.30 -3.76 -12.92
CA ARG A 74 20.25 -2.98 -13.57
C ARG A 74 19.24 -3.87 -14.30
N GLN A 75 19.70 -4.91 -14.98
CA GLN A 75 18.86 -5.86 -15.70
C GLN A 75 17.96 -6.62 -14.71
N LEU A 76 18.56 -7.17 -13.65
CA LEU A 76 17.84 -7.92 -12.61
C LEU A 76 16.78 -7.06 -11.91
N GLU A 77 17.10 -5.82 -11.56
CA GLU A 77 16.12 -4.92 -10.94
C GLU A 77 14.98 -4.56 -11.91
N ARG A 78 15.25 -4.42 -13.22
CA ARG A 78 14.20 -4.20 -14.23
C ARG A 78 13.28 -5.40 -14.39
N GLU A 79 13.84 -6.60 -14.44
CA GLU A 79 13.08 -7.85 -14.53
C GLU A 79 12.19 -8.05 -13.31
N LYS A 80 12.71 -7.78 -12.11
CA LYS A 80 11.91 -7.81 -10.87
C LYS A 80 10.72 -6.85 -10.92
N ILE A 81 10.90 -5.61 -11.42
CA ILE A 81 9.79 -4.66 -11.59
C ILE A 81 8.78 -5.19 -12.60
N LYS A 82 9.26 -5.71 -13.73
CA LYS A 82 8.42 -6.19 -14.83
C LYS A 82 7.55 -7.34 -14.36
N ALA A 83 8.15 -8.35 -13.72
CA ALA A 83 7.44 -9.48 -13.13
C ALA A 83 6.39 -9.02 -12.09
N GLU A 84 6.72 -8.02 -11.28
CA GLU A 84 5.78 -7.50 -10.29
C GLU A 84 4.60 -6.75 -10.93
N ARG A 85 4.84 -5.97 -11.99
CA ARG A 85 3.79 -5.30 -12.76
C ARG A 85 2.87 -6.30 -13.44
N GLU A 86 3.45 -7.30 -14.08
CA GLU A 86 2.70 -8.39 -14.72
C GLU A 86 1.86 -9.15 -13.69
N ARG A 87 2.43 -9.46 -12.52
CA ARG A 87 1.69 -10.06 -11.40
C ARG A 87 0.51 -9.20 -10.95
N LYS A 88 0.68 -7.87 -10.87
CA LYS A 88 -0.41 -6.96 -10.52
C LYS A 88 -1.52 -6.98 -11.57
N VAL A 89 -1.16 -6.86 -12.85
CA VAL A 89 -2.11 -6.91 -13.97
C VAL A 89 -2.84 -8.24 -14.00
N ASN A 90 -2.13 -9.36 -13.79
CA ASN A 90 -2.74 -10.68 -13.79
C ASN A 90 -3.73 -10.86 -12.62
N LYS A 91 -3.42 -10.32 -11.43
CA LYS A 91 -4.35 -10.31 -10.30
C LYS A 91 -5.60 -9.47 -10.59
N GLU A 92 -5.45 -8.34 -11.27
CA GLU A 92 -6.59 -7.51 -11.69
C GLU A 92 -7.47 -8.25 -12.71
N LYS A 93 -6.87 -8.97 -13.66
CA LYS A 93 -7.58 -9.85 -14.59
C LYS A 93 -8.32 -10.97 -13.85
N GLN A 94 -7.63 -11.74 -13.02
CA GLN A 94 -8.24 -12.80 -12.21
C GLN A 94 -9.41 -12.28 -11.37
N LYS A 95 -9.24 -11.11 -10.75
CA LYS A 95 -10.33 -10.47 -10.00
C LYS A 95 -11.50 -10.17 -10.92
N LYS A 96 -11.27 -9.56 -12.08
CA LYS A 96 -12.32 -9.23 -13.05
C LYS A 96 -13.06 -10.49 -13.51
N ASP A 97 -12.34 -11.53 -13.90
CA ASP A 97 -12.91 -12.81 -14.35
C ASP A 97 -13.78 -13.45 -13.24
N LEU A 98 -13.34 -13.39 -11.98
CA LEU A 98 -14.12 -13.86 -10.82
C LEU A 98 -15.45 -13.11 -10.65
N TRP A 99 -15.51 -11.81 -10.95
CA TRP A 99 -16.75 -11.02 -10.87
C TRP A 99 -17.64 -11.16 -12.11
N GLU A 100 -17.06 -11.40 -13.29
CA GLU A 100 -17.81 -11.63 -14.54
C GLU A 100 -18.40 -13.05 -14.64
N SER A 101 -17.99 -13.97 -13.77
CA SER A 101 -18.49 -15.35 -13.71
C SER A 101 -19.84 -15.49 -12.99
N ASP A 102 -20.22 -14.52 -12.15
CA ASP A 102 -21.47 -14.54 -11.35
C ASP A 102 -22.68 -13.93 -12.11
N ASP A 103 -22.46 -13.41 -13.32
CA ASP A 103 -23.48 -12.72 -14.15
C ASP A 103 -24.12 -13.64 -15.24
N LEU A 104 -23.96 -14.97 -15.15
CA LEU A 104 -24.57 -15.98 -16.05
C LEU A 104 -25.43 -17.01 -15.33
#